data_AF-A0A7J6Q007-F1
#
_entry.id   AF-A0A7J6Q007-F1
#
_cell.length_a   1.000
_cell.length_b   1.000
_cell.length_c   1.000
_cell.angle_alpha   90.00
_cell.angle_beta   90.00
_cell.angle_gamma   90.00
#
_symmetry.space_group_name_H-M   'P 1'
#
loop_
_entity.id
_entity.type
_entity.pdbx_description
1 polymer ?
#
loop_
_entity_poly.entity_id
_entity_poly.type
_entity_poly.pdbx_seq_one_letter_code
_entity_poly.pdbx_strand_id
1 'polypeptide(L)'
;LEKAVDETFAPLARELGILLTIGMHTKDRSNLAVTISPEGEVLGYYGKMNPVKLLGEQSPKQYRYRDFSVQGDWLGYRASSVRVGPLICYDMDFPESAATLGRQGVEMILSPSDWSAMRNHIAAYVFRAIENRLPVVKADTGWDSAIIDARGNVVASYMSRESVRHAVVGTVGLGSGEPTMAALYVVYLLVLMVLSLTASNSNAPTLFLLCLSSIVLFNIRTVHIGLPYLLELWPVSLFCLSPLLAAQRLSNSIWPPVMTFFFALGITFWNMGLDVGLGLLIGLGWGISWWLAGLFESLAFKCDSGYYSLHVAAMWVSLMYATARFLGTMESLSTPFHGSPVLIQPIALFGFYSLEFAVMCSNAALAQALTSLNPRHVLNLWQLGVLGWTLFSVLLYYTSMIPGQATVTVAAVSPGGYLPSPLCEHGYLLHYGERVPCAASVDEQLARTRTAVEEYGAKIVVWPEAWLGLFENMSAATGFVERELGPLAKELHISMT
;
A
#
# COMPACT_ATOMS: atom_id res chain seq x y z
N LEU A 1 25.78 -14.70 0.41
CA LEU A 1 24.56 -14.15 -0.24
C LEU A 1 24.61 -14.43 -1.73
N GLU A 2 25.49 -13.78 -2.50
CA GLU A 2 25.74 -14.08 -3.93
C GLU A 2 25.87 -15.59 -4.18
N LYS A 3 26.80 -16.26 -3.47
CA LYS A 3 26.92 -17.74 -3.48
C LYS A 3 25.60 -18.52 -3.29
N ALA A 4 24.71 -18.09 -2.40
CA ALA A 4 23.41 -18.75 -2.19
C ALA A 4 22.38 -18.43 -3.30
N VAL A 5 22.50 -17.29 -3.95
CA VAL A 5 21.75 -16.96 -5.17
C VAL A 5 22.22 -17.85 -6.32
N ASP A 6 23.53 -17.91 -6.55
CA ASP A 6 24.14 -18.60 -7.69
C ASP A 6 24.05 -20.13 -7.59
N GLU A 7 24.19 -20.70 -6.38
CA GLU A 7 24.18 -22.15 -6.14
C GLU A 7 22.81 -22.74 -5.81
N THR A 8 21.77 -21.93 -5.64
CA THR A 8 20.44 -22.45 -5.24
C THR A 8 19.30 -21.79 -5.98
N PHE A 9 19.13 -20.47 -5.84
CA PHE A 9 17.94 -19.81 -6.38
C PHE A 9 17.99 -19.63 -7.91
N ALA A 10 19.19 -19.45 -8.48
CA ALA A 10 19.42 -19.47 -9.92
C ALA A 10 19.16 -20.85 -10.56
N PRO A 11 19.71 -21.97 -10.04
CA PRO A 11 19.33 -23.31 -10.47
C PRO A 11 17.84 -23.62 -10.34
N LEU A 12 17.20 -23.25 -9.23
CA LEU A 12 15.76 -23.46 -9.01
C LEU A 12 14.90 -22.72 -10.06
N ALA A 13 15.19 -21.45 -10.31
CA ALA A 13 14.47 -20.65 -11.30
C ALA A 13 14.61 -21.26 -12.72
N ARG A 14 15.79 -21.79 -13.04
CA ARG A 14 16.08 -22.51 -14.29
C ARG A 14 15.35 -23.83 -14.42
N GLU A 15 15.34 -24.64 -13.37
CA GLU A 15 14.70 -25.95 -13.33
C GLU A 15 13.17 -25.84 -13.51
N LEU A 16 12.56 -24.89 -12.81
CA LEU A 16 11.11 -24.64 -12.85
C LEU A 16 10.68 -23.79 -14.05
N GLY A 17 11.62 -23.15 -14.75
CA GLY A 17 11.35 -22.23 -15.86
C GLY A 17 10.49 -21.05 -15.43
N ILE A 18 10.90 -20.36 -14.37
CA ILE A 18 10.17 -19.26 -13.71
C ILE A 18 11.01 -18.00 -13.53
N LEU A 19 10.33 -16.85 -13.53
CA LEU A 19 10.89 -15.60 -13.05
C LEU A 19 10.69 -15.53 -11.53
N LEU A 20 11.79 -15.48 -10.77
CA LEU A 20 11.77 -15.57 -9.30
C LEU A 20 12.30 -14.29 -8.66
N THR A 21 11.51 -13.67 -7.78
CA THR A 21 11.93 -12.50 -6.97
C THR A 21 11.92 -12.83 -5.49
N ILE A 22 13.02 -12.54 -4.78
CA ILE A 22 13.24 -12.94 -3.38
C ILE A 22 13.74 -11.74 -2.56
N GLY A 23 13.09 -11.45 -1.43
CA GLY A 23 13.57 -10.48 -0.44
C GLY A 23 14.73 -11.00 0.41
N MET A 24 15.60 -10.09 0.88
CA MET A 24 16.81 -10.46 1.63
C MET A 24 17.36 -9.30 2.47
N HIS A 25 17.99 -9.62 3.60
CA HIS A 25 18.68 -8.66 4.47
C HIS A 25 20.19 -8.90 4.47
N THR A 26 20.98 -7.86 4.19
CA THR A 26 22.46 -7.90 4.20
C THR A 26 23.04 -7.41 5.52
N LYS A 27 24.27 -7.84 5.86
CA LYS A 27 24.97 -7.50 7.12
C LYS A 27 25.12 -6.01 7.43
N ASP A 28 25.14 -5.16 6.41
CA ASP A 28 25.09 -3.69 6.54
C ASP A 28 23.67 -3.13 6.77
N ARG A 29 22.70 -4.01 7.08
CA ARG A 29 21.27 -3.73 7.22
C ARG A 29 20.61 -3.16 5.96
N SER A 30 21.05 -3.58 4.77
CA SER A 30 20.30 -3.28 3.54
C SER A 30 19.17 -4.28 3.33
N ASN A 31 18.02 -3.75 2.92
CA ASN A 31 16.84 -4.52 2.61
C ASN A 31 16.69 -4.55 1.08
N LEU A 32 16.95 -5.72 0.50
CA LEU A 32 17.09 -5.91 -0.94
C LEU A 32 16.07 -6.93 -1.48
N ALA A 33 15.84 -6.88 -2.79
CA ALA A 33 15.18 -7.93 -3.53
C ALA A 33 16.04 -8.31 -4.73
N VAL A 34 16.34 -9.60 -4.90
CA VAL A 34 16.96 -10.12 -6.13
C VAL A 34 15.87 -10.59 -7.09
N THR A 35 16.07 -10.41 -8.40
CA THR A 35 15.22 -11.01 -9.43
C THR A 35 16.08 -11.89 -10.34
N ILE A 36 15.58 -13.09 -10.62
CA ILE A 36 16.29 -14.19 -11.29
C ILE A 36 15.43 -14.68 -12.46
N SER A 37 16.03 -14.83 -13.64
CA SER A 37 15.33 -15.22 -14.87
C SER A 37 14.98 -16.73 -14.90
N PRO A 38 14.07 -17.14 -15.81
CA PRO A 38 13.77 -18.55 -16.12
C PRO A 38 14.96 -19.37 -16.66
N GLU A 39 16.06 -18.72 -17.03
CA GLU A 39 17.33 -19.34 -17.42
C GLU A 39 18.30 -19.45 -16.24
N GLY A 40 17.92 -18.90 -15.07
CA GLY A 40 18.77 -18.78 -13.89
C GLY A 40 19.78 -17.63 -13.96
N GLU A 41 19.54 -16.60 -14.78
CA GLU A 41 20.36 -15.38 -14.79
C GLU A 41 19.94 -14.42 -13.67
N VAL A 42 20.89 -13.89 -12.90
CA VAL A 42 20.62 -12.86 -11.89
C VAL A 42 20.47 -11.50 -12.59
N LEU A 43 19.22 -11.10 -12.86
CA LEU A 43 18.89 -9.85 -13.55
C LEU A 43 19.31 -8.61 -12.75
N GLY A 44 19.34 -8.73 -11.42
CA GLY A 44 19.96 -7.76 -10.53
C GLY A 44 19.27 -7.63 -9.18
N TYR A 45 19.67 -6.59 -8.45
CA TYR A 45 19.20 -6.26 -7.11
C TYR A 45 18.48 -4.92 -7.09
N TYR A 46 17.32 -4.90 -6.44
CA TYR A 46 16.66 -3.71 -5.94
C TYR A 46 16.95 -3.54 -4.45
N GLY A 47 16.88 -2.31 -3.94
CA GLY A 47 17.05 -2.00 -2.53
C GLY A 47 16.02 -1.00 -2.06
N LYS A 48 15.32 -1.33 -0.96
CA LYS A 48 14.14 -0.62 -0.44
C LYS A 48 14.40 0.88 -0.35
N MET A 49 13.62 1.67 -1.10
CA MET A 49 13.81 3.11 -1.23
C MET A 49 13.25 3.85 -0.01
N ASN A 50 12.18 3.32 0.58
CA ASN A 50 11.47 3.88 1.71
C ASN A 50 11.53 2.90 2.89
N PRO A 51 12.57 2.92 3.74
CA PRO A 51 12.59 2.14 4.97
C PRO A 51 11.71 2.77 6.05
N VAL A 52 11.07 1.95 6.89
CA VAL A 52 10.24 2.34 8.03
C VAL A 52 11.12 2.85 9.18
N LYS A 53 11.71 4.04 9.01
CA LYS A 53 12.65 4.66 9.97
C LYS A 53 12.06 4.82 11.38
N LEU A 54 10.74 5.00 11.49
CA LEU A 54 10.03 5.08 12.78
C LEU A 54 10.12 3.80 13.61
N LEU A 55 10.17 2.63 12.94
CA LEU A 55 10.38 1.33 13.59
C LEU A 55 11.87 0.91 13.55
N GLY A 56 12.77 1.86 13.31
CA GLY A 56 14.22 1.64 13.29
C GLY A 56 14.76 0.91 12.06
N GLU A 57 13.96 0.72 11.00
CA GLU A 57 14.43 0.08 9.75
C GLU A 57 15.52 0.92 9.07
N GLN A 58 16.45 0.25 8.41
CA GLN A 58 17.51 0.85 7.60
C GLN A 58 17.54 0.16 6.22
N SER A 59 18.02 0.88 5.21
CA SER A 59 18.42 0.28 3.93
C SER A 59 19.46 1.18 3.25
N PRO A 60 20.77 1.04 3.53
CA PRO A 60 21.78 1.94 2.98
C PRO A 60 22.10 1.68 1.50
N LYS A 61 21.93 0.45 0.99
CA LYS A 61 22.07 0.16 -0.45
C LYS A 61 20.76 0.37 -1.19
N GLN A 62 20.60 1.55 -1.77
CA GLN A 62 19.45 1.94 -2.57
C GLN A 62 19.83 2.03 -4.05
N TYR A 63 19.40 1.06 -4.86
CA TYR A 63 19.82 0.92 -6.27
C TYR A 63 19.00 1.74 -7.28
N ARG A 64 18.24 2.72 -6.80
CA ARG A 64 17.10 3.40 -7.47
C ARG A 64 15.95 2.43 -7.77
N TYR A 65 14.82 2.96 -8.22
CA TYR A 65 13.75 2.15 -8.82
C TYR A 65 14.27 1.47 -10.09
N ARG A 66 14.24 0.14 -10.09
CA ARG A 66 14.81 -0.74 -11.12
C ARG A 66 13.71 -1.52 -11.81
N ASP A 67 13.77 -1.57 -13.13
CA ASP A 67 13.07 -2.51 -13.97
C ASP A 67 14.01 -3.62 -14.45
N PHE A 68 13.46 -4.80 -14.71
CA PHE A 68 14.14 -5.96 -15.28
C PHE A 68 13.32 -6.48 -16.47
N SER A 69 14.00 -6.75 -17.59
CA SER A 69 13.38 -7.27 -18.82
C SER A 69 13.76 -8.72 -19.03
N VAL A 70 12.79 -9.59 -19.35
CA VAL A 70 13.00 -10.99 -19.75
C VAL A 70 12.34 -11.22 -21.10
N GLN A 71 12.87 -12.07 -21.96
CA GLN A 71 12.17 -12.45 -23.20
C GLN A 71 10.83 -13.12 -22.86
N GLY A 72 9.78 -12.91 -23.65
CA GLY A 72 8.45 -13.45 -23.37
C GLY A 72 8.24 -14.89 -23.83
N ASP A 73 9.20 -15.48 -24.54
CA ASP A 73 9.11 -16.80 -25.17
C ASP A 73 8.75 -17.92 -24.16
N TRP A 74 9.25 -17.85 -22.92
CA TRP A 74 8.95 -18.82 -21.84
C TRP A 74 7.51 -18.72 -21.28
N LEU A 75 6.83 -17.59 -21.53
CA LEU A 75 5.39 -17.39 -21.31
C LEU A 75 4.55 -17.71 -22.56
N GLY A 76 5.19 -18.07 -23.67
CA GLY A 76 4.55 -18.25 -24.98
C GLY A 76 4.42 -16.96 -25.80
N TYR A 77 4.91 -15.81 -25.31
CA TYR A 77 4.84 -14.52 -25.99
C TYR A 77 6.05 -14.28 -26.88
N ARG A 78 6.00 -14.87 -28.08
CA ARG A 78 7.09 -14.79 -29.06
C ARG A 78 7.44 -13.34 -29.42
N ALA A 79 8.72 -13.01 -29.30
CA ALA A 79 9.32 -11.73 -29.74
C ALA A 79 8.84 -10.46 -29.01
N SER A 80 8.29 -10.59 -27.79
CA SER A 80 8.04 -9.47 -26.88
C SER A 80 8.76 -9.70 -25.55
N SER A 81 9.47 -8.70 -25.02
CA SER A 81 10.03 -8.77 -23.66
C SER A 81 8.97 -8.42 -22.61
N VAL A 82 8.91 -9.16 -21.50
CA VAL A 82 8.12 -8.79 -20.32
C VAL A 82 9.00 -8.01 -19.33
N ARG A 83 8.51 -6.85 -18.87
CA ARG A 83 9.17 -6.01 -17.86
C ARG A 83 8.52 -6.12 -16.50
N VAL A 84 9.33 -6.40 -15.49
CA VAL A 84 8.93 -6.41 -14.08
C VAL A 84 9.74 -5.38 -13.29
N GLY A 85 9.19 -4.88 -12.19
CA GLY A 85 9.91 -3.99 -11.28
C GLY A 85 9.58 -4.34 -9.83
N PRO A 86 10.57 -4.69 -9.00
CA PRO A 86 10.32 -4.92 -7.59
C PRO A 86 10.16 -3.61 -6.80
N LEU A 87 9.26 -3.64 -5.82
CA LEU A 87 9.13 -2.65 -4.73
C LEU A 87 9.01 -3.44 -3.44
N ILE A 88 9.63 -3.00 -2.35
CA ILE A 88 9.62 -3.76 -1.10
C ILE A 88 8.65 -3.11 -0.15
N CYS A 89 7.52 -3.78 0.07
CA CYS A 89 6.61 -3.52 1.18
C CYS A 89 6.19 -2.04 1.31
N TYR A 90 6.76 -1.31 2.28
CA TYR A 90 6.49 0.11 2.52
C TYR A 90 6.68 1.01 1.31
N ASP A 91 7.50 0.61 0.32
CA ASP A 91 7.64 1.33 -0.94
C ASP A 91 6.27 1.56 -1.64
N MET A 92 5.30 0.68 -1.42
CA MET A 92 3.94 0.75 -2.00
C MET A 92 3.06 1.83 -1.37
N ASP A 93 3.37 2.31 -0.16
CA ASP A 93 2.68 3.43 0.49
C ASP A 93 3.09 4.80 -0.09
N PHE A 94 4.07 4.85 -0.99
CA PHE A 94 4.52 6.06 -1.67
C PHE A 94 4.06 6.03 -3.12
N PRO A 95 3.11 6.90 -3.54
CA PRO A 95 2.59 6.92 -4.90
C PRO A 95 3.67 7.05 -5.97
N GLU A 96 4.73 7.80 -5.67
CA GLU A 96 5.89 8.02 -6.53
C GLU A 96 6.68 6.74 -6.85
N SER A 97 6.68 5.72 -5.98
CA SER A 97 7.41 4.47 -6.20
C SER A 97 6.85 3.71 -7.41
N ALA A 98 5.56 3.34 -7.34
CA ALA A 98 4.87 2.64 -8.41
C ALA A 98 4.74 3.51 -9.67
N ALA A 99 4.57 4.82 -9.52
CA ALA A 99 4.56 5.76 -10.65
C ALA A 99 5.93 5.91 -11.34
N THR A 100 7.04 5.60 -10.67
CA THR A 100 8.36 5.56 -11.31
C THR A 100 8.53 4.29 -12.13
N LEU A 101 8.13 3.13 -11.60
CA LEU A 101 8.11 1.87 -12.37
C LEU A 101 7.17 1.94 -13.57
N GLY A 102 5.98 2.54 -13.41
CA GLY A 102 5.08 2.84 -14.52
C GLY A 102 5.77 3.66 -15.61
N ARG A 103 6.48 4.75 -15.26
CA ARG A 103 7.29 5.55 -16.22
C ARG A 103 8.42 4.79 -16.91
N GLN A 104 8.86 3.66 -16.36
CA GLN A 104 9.87 2.79 -16.98
C GLN A 104 9.26 1.78 -17.96
N GLY A 105 7.93 1.73 -18.09
CA GLY A 105 7.24 0.74 -18.93
C GLY A 105 7.27 -0.67 -18.33
N VAL A 106 7.32 -0.76 -16.99
CA VAL A 106 7.07 -2.01 -16.24
C VAL A 106 5.64 -2.47 -16.48
N GLU A 107 5.45 -3.78 -16.59
CA GLU A 107 4.16 -4.43 -16.83
C GLU A 107 3.66 -5.21 -15.60
N MET A 108 4.49 -5.39 -14.55
CA MET A 108 4.10 -5.99 -13.28
C MET A 108 5.00 -5.57 -12.11
N ILE A 109 4.40 -5.28 -10.96
CA ILE A 109 5.14 -5.03 -9.71
C ILE A 109 5.26 -6.34 -8.92
N LEU A 110 6.49 -6.68 -8.53
CA LEU A 110 6.80 -7.86 -7.71
C LEU A 110 7.18 -7.41 -6.30
N SER A 111 6.35 -7.72 -5.31
CA SER A 111 6.44 -7.08 -4.00
C SER A 111 6.65 -8.06 -2.86
N PRO A 112 7.93 -8.38 -2.54
CA PRO A 112 8.30 -8.91 -1.24
C PRO A 112 7.77 -7.99 -0.12
N SER A 113 7.09 -8.58 0.86
CA SER A 113 6.45 -7.91 1.99
C SER A 113 6.78 -8.62 3.29
N ASP A 114 6.92 -7.84 4.35
CA ASP A 114 7.01 -8.26 5.73
C ASP A 114 6.38 -7.19 6.62
N TRP A 115 5.06 -7.27 6.82
CA TRP A 115 4.34 -6.26 7.60
C TRP A 115 3.37 -6.87 8.62
N SER A 116 3.92 -7.39 9.72
CA SER A 116 3.15 -7.92 10.86
C SER A 116 2.36 -6.86 11.66
N ALA A 117 2.72 -5.58 11.55
CA ALA A 117 2.29 -4.52 12.47
C ALA A 117 1.08 -3.66 12.02
N MET A 118 0.57 -3.83 10.80
CA MET A 118 -0.56 -3.08 10.24
C MET A 118 -1.47 -4.01 9.47
N ARG A 119 -2.73 -4.08 9.89
CA ARG A 119 -3.77 -4.81 9.17
C ARG A 119 -4.24 -3.94 7.99
N ASN A 120 -4.39 -4.55 6.81
CA ASN A 120 -4.83 -3.95 5.53
C ASN A 120 -3.77 -3.23 4.68
N HIS A 121 -2.54 -3.73 4.64
CA HIS A 121 -1.52 -3.20 3.71
C HIS A 121 -1.92 -3.34 2.23
N ILE A 122 -2.71 -4.38 1.90
CA ILE A 122 -3.33 -4.60 0.57
C ILE A 122 -4.00 -3.33 -0.01
N ALA A 123 -4.55 -2.43 0.82
CA ALA A 123 -5.23 -1.22 0.33
C ALA A 123 -4.28 -0.32 -0.50
N ALA A 124 -3.05 -0.09 -0.01
CA ALA A 124 -2.05 0.69 -0.73
C ALA A 124 -1.74 0.07 -2.10
N TYR A 125 -1.67 -1.26 -2.17
CA TYR A 125 -1.36 -2.01 -3.38
C TYR A 125 -2.47 -1.90 -4.42
N VAL A 126 -3.74 -1.96 -4.00
CA VAL A 126 -4.90 -1.74 -4.89
C VAL A 126 -4.85 -0.33 -5.49
N PHE A 127 -4.53 0.70 -4.70
CA PHE A 127 -4.38 2.06 -5.24
C PHE A 127 -3.20 2.17 -6.22
N ARG A 128 -2.01 1.64 -5.86
CA ARG A 128 -0.84 1.61 -6.76
C ARG A 128 -1.14 0.88 -8.07
N ALA A 129 -1.89 -0.23 -8.03
CA ALA A 129 -2.27 -1.03 -9.19
C ALA A 129 -3.14 -0.23 -10.17
N ILE A 130 -4.19 0.43 -9.64
CA ILE A 130 -5.11 1.26 -10.43
C ILE A 130 -4.39 2.47 -11.03
N GLU A 131 -3.65 3.23 -10.22
CA GLU A 131 -3.01 4.50 -10.63
C GLU A 131 -1.97 4.35 -11.75
N ASN A 132 -1.41 3.15 -11.91
CA ASN A 132 -0.36 2.88 -12.89
C ASN A 132 -0.77 1.84 -13.94
N ARG A 133 -1.99 1.29 -13.84
CA ARG A 133 -2.49 0.16 -14.65
C ARG A 133 -1.54 -1.04 -14.61
N LEU A 134 -0.98 -1.34 -13.43
CA LEU A 134 -0.05 -2.43 -13.20
C LEU A 134 -0.66 -3.51 -12.31
N PRO A 135 -0.62 -4.80 -12.70
CA PRO A 135 -0.85 -5.89 -11.75
C PRO A 135 0.27 -5.91 -10.70
N VAL A 136 -0.07 -6.42 -9.51
CA VAL A 136 0.86 -6.49 -8.37
C VAL A 136 0.79 -7.87 -7.72
N VAL A 137 1.96 -8.42 -7.38
CA VAL A 137 2.11 -9.69 -6.64
C VAL A 137 2.73 -9.40 -5.28
N LYS A 138 1.91 -9.33 -4.22
CA LYS A 138 2.34 -9.18 -2.82
C LYS A 138 2.57 -10.55 -2.20
N ALA A 139 3.81 -10.85 -1.81
CA ALA A 139 4.15 -12.02 -1.01
C ALA A 139 4.59 -11.58 0.38
N ASP A 140 3.81 -11.91 1.40
CA ASP A 140 4.08 -11.57 2.79
C ASP A 140 4.64 -12.75 3.60
N THR A 141 5.42 -12.46 4.65
CA THR A 141 6.01 -13.46 5.56
C THR A 141 4.99 -14.42 6.18
N GLY A 142 3.73 -14.01 6.36
CA GLY A 142 2.69 -14.95 6.81
C GLY A 142 1.31 -14.37 7.15
N TRP A 143 1.09 -13.06 7.03
CA TRP A 143 -0.18 -12.39 7.38
C TRP A 143 -1.06 -12.14 6.17
N ASP A 144 -0.59 -11.39 5.16
CA ASP A 144 -1.42 -11.01 4.01
C ASP A 144 -0.69 -11.03 2.64
N SER A 145 -0.95 -12.05 1.81
CA SER A 145 -0.49 -12.10 0.42
C SER A 145 -1.64 -11.85 -0.55
N ALA A 146 -1.38 -11.18 -1.67
CA ALA A 146 -2.40 -10.81 -2.64
C ALA A 146 -1.87 -10.73 -4.07
N ILE A 147 -2.68 -11.16 -5.03
CA ILE A 147 -2.50 -10.96 -6.46
C ILE A 147 -3.60 -10.00 -6.93
N ILE A 148 -3.18 -8.86 -7.47
CA ILE A 148 -4.07 -7.73 -7.80
C ILE A 148 -3.95 -7.43 -9.30
N ASP A 149 -5.07 -7.25 -10.01
CA ASP A 149 -5.08 -6.86 -11.43
C ASP A 149 -4.86 -5.35 -11.63
N ALA A 150 -4.57 -4.93 -12.87
CA ALA A 150 -4.38 -3.53 -13.27
C ALA A 150 -5.62 -2.60 -13.08
N ARG A 151 -6.75 -3.13 -12.60
CA ARG A 151 -7.96 -2.38 -12.23
C ARG A 151 -8.21 -2.41 -10.73
N GLY A 152 -7.29 -2.98 -9.95
CA GLY A 152 -7.35 -3.08 -8.49
C GLY A 152 -8.17 -4.24 -7.95
N ASN A 153 -8.63 -5.17 -8.80
CA ASN A 153 -9.33 -6.36 -8.32
C ASN A 153 -8.34 -7.31 -7.65
N VAL A 154 -8.60 -7.69 -6.41
CA VAL A 154 -7.89 -8.78 -5.74
C VAL A 154 -8.36 -10.10 -6.37
N VAL A 155 -7.52 -10.69 -7.24
CA VAL A 155 -7.81 -11.92 -7.98
C VAL A 155 -7.70 -13.15 -7.08
N ALA A 156 -6.70 -13.13 -6.20
CA ALA A 156 -6.50 -14.14 -5.16
C ALA A 156 -5.81 -13.48 -3.96
N SER A 157 -6.15 -13.89 -2.75
CA SER A 157 -5.51 -13.38 -1.52
C SER A 157 -5.60 -14.37 -0.38
N TYR A 158 -4.65 -14.26 0.54
CA TYR A 158 -4.68 -14.85 1.87
C TYR A 158 -4.61 -13.74 2.90
N MET A 159 -5.38 -13.84 3.99
CA MET A 159 -5.32 -12.92 5.13
C MET A 159 -5.54 -13.70 6.43
N SER A 160 -4.67 -13.51 7.41
CA SER A 160 -4.76 -14.12 8.74
C SER A 160 -4.27 -13.18 9.83
N ARG A 161 -4.71 -13.43 11.08
CA ARG A 161 -4.17 -12.79 12.28
C ARG A 161 -2.94 -13.51 12.82
N GLU A 162 -2.92 -14.83 12.65
CA GLU A 162 -1.78 -15.69 12.98
C GLU A 162 -0.91 -15.86 11.74
N SER A 163 0.40 -15.96 11.92
CA SER A 163 1.32 -16.17 10.79
C SER A 163 1.19 -17.60 10.27
N VAL A 164 0.77 -17.77 9.02
CA VAL A 164 0.43 -19.08 8.45
C VAL A 164 1.12 -19.29 7.12
N ARG A 165 1.59 -20.52 6.88
CA ARG A 165 2.31 -20.91 5.66
C ARG A 165 1.32 -21.08 4.51
N HIS A 166 1.45 -20.32 3.44
CA HIS A 166 0.46 -20.29 2.37
C HIS A 166 1.09 -20.04 0.99
N ALA A 167 0.36 -20.38 -0.07
CA ALA A 167 0.68 -19.93 -1.43
C ALA A 167 -0.60 -19.35 -2.03
N VAL A 168 -0.52 -18.11 -2.53
CA VAL A 168 -1.59 -17.47 -3.28
C VAL A 168 -1.21 -17.55 -4.75
N VAL A 169 -2.02 -18.21 -5.57
CA VAL A 169 -1.81 -18.35 -7.02
C VAL A 169 -3.01 -17.76 -7.77
N GLY A 170 -2.75 -17.07 -8.88
CA GLY A 170 -3.79 -16.40 -9.66
C GLY A 170 -3.27 -15.92 -11.01
N THR A 171 -4.18 -15.70 -11.96
CA THR A 171 -3.83 -15.27 -13.33
C THR A 171 -4.21 -13.81 -13.54
N VAL A 172 -3.26 -13.00 -14.01
CA VAL A 172 -3.43 -11.57 -14.24
C VAL A 172 -2.96 -11.17 -15.64
N GLY A 173 -3.59 -10.16 -16.23
CA GLY A 173 -3.11 -9.52 -17.46
C GLY A 173 -1.90 -8.63 -17.20
N LEU A 174 -0.89 -8.68 -18.07
CA LEU A 174 0.28 -7.78 -18.05
C LEU A 174 -0.16 -6.32 -18.20
N GLY A 175 0.33 -5.44 -17.32
CA GLY A 175 -0.01 -4.02 -17.28
C GLY A 175 0.46 -3.27 -18.52
N SER A 176 -0.17 -2.14 -18.83
CA SER A 176 0.17 -1.34 -20.02
C SER A 176 1.36 -0.39 -19.85
N GLY A 177 1.86 -0.22 -18.62
CA GLY A 177 3.04 0.61 -18.36
C GLY A 177 2.85 2.10 -18.67
N GLU A 178 1.62 2.61 -18.76
CA GLU A 178 1.35 4.04 -18.95
C GLU A 178 1.02 4.72 -17.61
N PRO A 179 1.95 5.50 -17.03
CA PRO A 179 1.78 6.18 -15.75
C PRO A 179 0.91 7.42 -15.93
N THR A 180 0.03 7.73 -14.98
CA THR A 180 -0.84 8.91 -15.13
C THR A 180 -0.28 10.24 -14.64
N MET A 181 -0.93 11.30 -15.12
CA MET A 181 -0.51 12.71 -15.11
C MET A 181 -0.70 13.38 -13.73
N ALA A 182 -0.28 12.69 -12.66
CA ALA A 182 -0.35 13.18 -11.27
C ALA A 182 0.39 14.52 -11.05
N ALA A 183 1.30 14.91 -11.96
CA ALA A 183 2.11 16.12 -11.83
C ALA A 183 1.39 17.44 -12.21
N LEU A 184 0.32 17.40 -13.01
CA LEU A 184 -0.31 18.62 -13.57
C LEU A 184 -1.54 19.11 -12.80
N TYR A 185 -2.13 18.28 -11.95
CA TYR A 185 -3.37 18.62 -11.21
C TYR A 185 -3.15 19.66 -10.09
N VAL A 186 -1.95 19.67 -9.48
CA VAL A 186 -1.58 20.57 -8.37
C VAL A 186 -1.61 22.05 -8.79
N VAL A 187 -1.24 22.35 -10.05
CA VAL A 187 -1.22 23.72 -10.58
C VAL A 187 -2.63 24.24 -10.87
N TYR A 188 -3.55 23.36 -11.29
CA TYR A 188 -4.94 23.74 -11.58
C TYR A 188 -5.74 24.09 -10.31
N LEU A 189 -5.49 23.36 -9.21
CA LEU A 189 -6.11 23.62 -7.91
C LEU A 189 -5.65 24.96 -7.28
N LEU A 190 -4.41 25.39 -7.53
CA LEU A 190 -3.89 26.69 -7.12
C LEU A 190 -4.58 27.88 -7.83
N VAL A 191 -5.13 27.68 -9.03
CA VAL A 191 -5.85 28.74 -9.77
C VAL A 191 -7.28 28.93 -9.24
N LEU A 192 -7.90 27.88 -8.71
CA LEU A 192 -9.26 27.94 -8.12
C LEU A 192 -9.28 28.60 -6.73
N MET A 193 -8.12 28.77 -6.10
CA MET A 193 -7.91 29.41 -4.79
C MET A 193 -8.26 30.91 -4.76
N VAL A 194 -8.55 31.55 -5.90
CA VAL A 194 -8.60 33.01 -6.05
C VAL A 194 -10.01 33.62 -5.91
N LEU A 195 -11.08 32.83 -5.78
CA LEU A 195 -12.47 33.33 -5.93
C LEU A 195 -13.39 33.21 -4.68
N SER A 196 -13.30 34.24 -3.82
CA SER A 196 -14.41 34.94 -3.12
C SER A 196 -15.24 34.29 -1.96
N LEU A 197 -15.18 34.93 -0.75
CA LEU A 197 -16.27 35.55 0.09
C LEU A 197 -17.60 34.76 0.44
N THR A 198 -18.33 34.91 1.59
CA THR A 198 -18.18 35.72 2.84
C THR A 198 -19.06 35.30 4.07
N ALA A 199 -18.42 34.98 5.22
CA ALA A 199 -18.84 35.20 6.64
C ALA A 199 -19.93 34.37 7.43
N SER A 200 -19.45 33.56 8.42
CA SER A 200 -19.91 33.42 9.84
C SER A 200 -21.20 32.62 10.17
N ASN A 201 -21.51 32.13 11.40
CA ASN A 201 -20.85 32.19 12.74
C ASN A 201 -21.24 30.98 13.67
N SER A 202 -20.83 30.99 14.95
CA SER A 202 -20.76 29.87 15.91
C SER A 202 -21.94 29.57 16.88
N ASN A 203 -21.99 28.35 17.46
CA ASN A 203 -22.68 28.04 18.74
C ASN A 203 -22.19 26.75 19.46
N ALA A 204 -21.77 26.83 20.74
CA ALA A 204 -20.84 25.89 21.40
C ALA A 204 -21.28 24.43 21.75
N PRO A 205 -22.50 24.12 22.23
CA PRO A 205 -22.81 22.77 22.75
C PRO A 205 -22.90 21.70 21.66
N THR A 206 -23.43 22.07 20.50
CA THR A 206 -23.56 21.21 19.31
C THR A 206 -22.19 20.69 18.85
N LEU A 207 -21.13 21.45 19.09
CA LEU A 207 -19.80 21.24 18.53
C LEU A 207 -19.08 20.06 19.19
N PHE A 208 -19.29 19.88 20.49
CA PHE A 208 -18.73 18.77 21.25
C PHE A 208 -19.35 17.43 20.82
N LEU A 209 -20.67 17.38 20.67
CA LEU A 209 -21.39 16.19 20.20
C LEU A 209 -21.01 15.82 18.76
N LEU A 210 -20.90 16.82 17.89
CA LEU A 210 -20.43 16.62 16.52
C LEU A 210 -19.00 16.04 16.50
N CYS A 211 -18.05 16.60 17.24
CA CYS A 211 -16.68 16.08 17.29
C CYS A 211 -16.61 14.64 17.83
N LEU A 212 -17.38 14.32 18.87
CA LEU A 212 -17.45 12.96 19.40
C LEU A 212 -17.98 11.97 18.33
N SER A 213 -18.99 12.38 17.56
CA SER A 213 -19.49 11.55 16.45
C SER A 213 -18.44 11.36 15.34
N SER A 214 -17.60 12.36 15.06
CA SER A 214 -16.48 12.20 14.12
C SER A 214 -15.40 11.25 14.61
N ILE A 215 -15.04 11.26 15.90
CA ILE A 215 -14.09 10.27 16.47
C ILE A 215 -14.65 8.85 16.28
N VAL A 216 -15.93 8.65 16.59
CA VAL A 216 -16.62 7.37 16.43
C VAL A 216 -16.65 6.92 14.97
N LEU A 217 -17.08 7.78 14.04
CA LEU A 217 -17.15 7.44 12.61
C LEU A 217 -15.77 7.22 11.97
N PHE A 218 -14.76 8.02 12.35
CA PHE A 218 -13.39 7.89 11.85
C PHE A 218 -12.82 6.51 12.15
N ASN A 219 -13.06 5.99 13.36
CA ASN A 219 -12.61 4.67 13.80
C ASN A 219 -13.52 3.55 13.27
N ILE A 220 -14.85 3.72 13.26
CA ILE A 220 -15.80 2.71 12.77
C ILE A 220 -15.56 2.31 11.31
N ARG A 221 -14.98 3.20 10.48
CA ARG A 221 -14.61 2.86 9.09
C ARG A 221 -13.66 1.66 8.96
N THR A 222 -12.94 1.31 10.04
CA THR A 222 -11.97 0.19 10.12
C THR A 222 -12.21 -0.76 11.32
N VAL A 223 -13.40 -0.79 11.93
CA VAL A 223 -13.63 -1.58 13.16
C VAL A 223 -13.72 -3.10 12.90
N HIS A 224 -12.90 -3.86 13.62
CA HIS A 224 -13.01 -5.32 13.75
C HIS A 224 -14.03 -5.73 14.85
N ILE A 225 -15.29 -5.98 14.51
CA ILE A 225 -16.28 -6.56 15.46
C ILE A 225 -16.17 -8.09 15.52
N GLY A 226 -15.01 -8.62 15.93
CA GLY A 226 -14.83 -10.08 16.17
C GLY A 226 -15.01 -11.01 14.96
N LEU A 227 -15.21 -10.46 13.75
CA LEU A 227 -15.38 -11.20 12.50
C LEU A 227 -14.03 -11.73 11.96
N PRO A 228 -14.03 -12.85 11.21
CA PRO A 228 -12.83 -13.38 10.55
C PRO A 228 -12.36 -12.55 9.36
N TYR A 229 -13.11 -11.52 8.95
CA TYR A 229 -12.80 -10.55 7.91
C TYR A 229 -13.05 -9.12 8.45
N LEU A 230 -12.50 -8.09 7.79
CA LEU A 230 -12.86 -6.72 8.11
C LEU A 230 -14.21 -6.36 7.52
N LEU A 231 -15.06 -5.73 8.34
CA LEU A 231 -16.27 -5.08 7.86
C LEU A 231 -15.91 -3.65 7.46
N GLU A 232 -15.44 -3.48 6.22
CA GLU A 232 -15.09 -2.15 5.71
C GLU A 232 -16.34 -1.34 5.41
N LEU A 233 -16.69 -0.44 6.33
CA LEU A 233 -17.82 0.48 6.19
C LEU A 233 -17.43 1.67 5.31
N TRP A 234 -17.03 1.41 4.07
CA TRP A 234 -16.55 2.45 3.15
C TRP A 234 -17.51 3.65 2.99
N PRO A 235 -18.86 3.54 3.04
CA PRO A 235 -19.72 4.71 2.96
C PRO A 235 -19.52 5.68 4.13
N VAL A 236 -19.08 5.19 5.31
CA VAL A 236 -18.79 6.02 6.48
C VAL A 236 -17.64 6.98 6.22
N SER A 237 -16.66 6.62 5.39
CA SER A 237 -15.55 7.52 5.03
C SER A 237 -16.02 8.80 4.31
N LEU A 238 -17.12 8.74 3.54
CA LEU A 238 -17.71 9.90 2.86
C LEU A 238 -18.26 10.95 3.83
N PHE A 239 -18.54 10.57 5.09
CA PHE A 239 -19.17 11.47 6.06
C PHE A 239 -18.55 11.48 7.47
N CYS A 240 -17.48 10.72 7.74
CA CYS A 240 -16.89 10.59 9.07
C CYS A 240 -16.33 11.89 9.67
N LEU A 241 -15.86 12.83 8.85
CA LEU A 241 -15.38 14.15 9.28
C LEU A 241 -16.40 15.28 9.10
N SER A 242 -17.53 15.05 8.42
CA SER A 242 -18.59 16.07 8.27
C SER A 242 -19.02 16.70 9.61
N PRO A 243 -19.21 15.92 10.70
CA PRO A 243 -19.50 16.49 12.01
C PRO A 243 -18.39 17.38 12.55
N LEU A 244 -17.11 16.95 12.53
CA LEU A 244 -15.97 17.77 12.92
C LEU A 244 -15.92 19.09 12.12
N LEU A 245 -16.09 19.02 10.81
CA LEU A 245 -16.05 20.20 9.92
C LEU A 245 -17.20 21.17 10.21
N ALA A 246 -18.40 20.65 10.47
CA ALA A 246 -19.54 21.45 10.93
C ALA A 246 -19.26 22.08 12.30
N ALA A 247 -18.64 21.34 13.22
CA ALA A 247 -18.23 21.83 14.54
C ALA A 247 -17.14 22.91 14.46
N GLN A 248 -16.21 22.79 13.51
CA GLN A 248 -15.18 23.79 13.25
C GLN A 248 -15.80 25.08 12.70
N ARG A 249 -16.65 24.98 11.66
CA ARG A 249 -17.38 26.12 11.08
C ARG A 249 -18.26 26.84 12.11
N LEU A 250 -18.88 26.08 13.01
CA LEU A 250 -19.71 26.60 14.10
C LEU A 250 -18.93 26.88 15.42
N SER A 251 -17.59 26.80 15.46
CA SER A 251 -16.80 27.18 16.66
C SER A 251 -15.90 28.38 16.45
N ASN A 252 -15.21 28.45 15.29
CA ASN A 252 -13.97 29.23 15.13
C ASN A 252 -12.91 28.88 16.20
N SER A 253 -12.91 27.64 16.72
CA SER A 253 -12.00 27.19 17.79
C SER A 253 -10.93 26.23 17.26
N ILE A 254 -9.78 26.26 17.93
CA ILE A 254 -8.58 25.47 17.59
C ILE A 254 -8.67 24.04 18.13
N TRP A 255 -9.38 23.88 19.25
CA TRP A 255 -9.44 22.65 20.04
C TRP A 255 -10.25 21.50 19.40
N PRO A 256 -11.37 21.72 18.69
CA PRO A 256 -12.17 20.61 18.17
C PRO A 256 -11.42 19.72 17.16
N PRO A 257 -10.68 20.25 16.16
CA PRO A 257 -9.84 19.42 15.29
C PRO A 257 -8.67 18.79 16.03
N VAL A 258 -7.99 19.54 16.91
CA VAL A 258 -6.86 19.00 17.69
C VAL A 258 -7.28 17.79 18.52
N MET A 259 -8.36 17.90 19.28
CA MET A 259 -8.85 16.80 20.12
C MET A 259 -9.40 15.64 19.29
N THR A 260 -10.04 15.91 18.14
CA THR A 260 -10.56 14.86 17.26
C THR A 260 -9.42 14.05 16.63
N PHE A 261 -8.40 14.69 16.05
CA PHE A 261 -7.26 13.95 15.48
C PHE A 261 -6.40 13.28 16.54
N PHE A 262 -6.17 13.94 17.69
CA PHE A 262 -5.47 13.36 18.83
C PHE A 262 -6.08 12.02 19.25
N PHE A 263 -7.37 12.00 19.64
CA PHE A 263 -8.02 10.77 20.07
C PHE A 263 -8.26 9.79 18.93
N ALA A 264 -8.61 10.24 17.72
CA ALA A 264 -8.90 9.33 16.62
C ALA A 264 -7.66 8.54 16.19
N LEU A 265 -6.49 9.18 16.07
CA LEU A 265 -5.24 8.49 15.70
C LEU A 265 -4.68 7.66 16.85
N GLY A 266 -4.79 8.10 18.11
CA GLY A 266 -4.44 7.25 19.26
C GLY A 266 -5.25 5.95 19.32
N ILE A 267 -6.56 6.01 19.07
CA ILE A 267 -7.43 4.81 19.02
C ILE A 267 -7.14 3.96 17.77
N THR A 268 -6.86 4.59 16.63
CA THR A 268 -6.51 3.89 15.39
C THR A 268 -5.23 3.06 15.57
N PHE A 269 -4.17 3.66 16.12
CA PHE A 269 -2.90 2.98 16.39
C PHE A 269 -3.07 1.86 17.44
N TRP A 270 -3.83 2.11 18.52
CA TRP A 270 -4.20 1.06 19.49
C TRP A 270 -4.86 -0.14 18.79
N ASN A 271 -5.83 0.10 17.90
CA ASN A 271 -6.56 -0.94 17.18
C ASN A 271 -5.69 -1.69 16.14
N MET A 272 -4.64 -1.05 15.62
CA MET A 272 -3.64 -1.70 14.77
C MET A 272 -2.66 -2.57 15.58
N GLY A 273 -2.50 -2.29 16.89
CA GLY A 273 -1.49 -2.92 17.75
C GLY A 273 -0.17 -2.14 17.80
N LEU A 274 -0.18 -0.89 17.36
CA LEU A 274 0.97 0.02 17.33
C LEU A 274 1.07 0.84 18.63
N ASP A 275 2.19 1.52 18.82
CA ASP A 275 2.37 2.40 19.98
C ASP A 275 1.33 3.53 20.00
N VAL A 276 0.60 3.58 21.10
CA VAL A 276 -0.52 4.51 21.34
C VAL A 276 0.01 5.94 21.50
N GLY A 277 1.18 6.10 22.12
CA GLY A 277 1.84 7.39 22.28
C GLY A 277 2.19 8.02 20.93
N LEU A 278 2.73 7.21 20.01
CA LEU A 278 3.01 7.61 18.63
C LEU A 278 1.72 8.02 17.90
N GLY A 279 0.64 7.25 18.01
CA GLY A 279 -0.67 7.61 17.43
C GLY A 279 -1.22 8.93 17.98
N LEU A 280 -1.14 9.15 19.29
CA LEU A 280 -1.52 10.40 19.94
C LEU A 280 -0.64 11.59 19.51
N LEU A 281 0.68 11.38 19.36
CA LEU A 281 1.63 12.41 18.89
C LEU A 281 1.39 12.80 17.43
N ILE A 282 1.15 11.82 16.55
CA ILE A 282 0.76 12.08 15.15
C ILE A 282 -0.58 12.80 15.12
N GLY A 283 -1.56 12.38 15.93
CA GLY A 283 -2.86 13.03 16.07
C GLY A 283 -2.78 14.49 16.54
N LEU A 284 -1.90 14.79 17.49
CA LEU A 284 -1.60 16.16 17.92
C LEU A 284 -0.99 16.98 16.77
N GLY A 285 0.00 16.42 16.07
CA GLY A 285 0.66 17.07 14.94
C GLY A 285 -0.32 17.40 13.81
N TRP A 286 -1.16 16.44 13.41
CA TRP A 286 -2.22 16.63 12.42
C TRP A 286 -3.26 17.64 12.87
N GLY A 287 -3.67 17.59 14.13
CA GLY A 287 -4.56 18.57 14.74
C GLY A 287 -4.04 20.01 14.63
N ILE A 288 -2.76 20.21 14.96
CA ILE A 288 -2.08 21.52 14.86
C ILE A 288 -1.93 21.94 13.40
N SER A 289 -1.51 21.04 12.50
CA SER A 289 -1.36 21.33 11.07
C SER A 289 -2.70 21.70 10.41
N TRP A 290 -3.77 20.98 10.74
CA TRP A 290 -5.12 21.29 10.29
C TRP A 290 -5.62 22.61 10.85
N TRP A 291 -5.33 22.91 12.12
CA TRP A 291 -5.65 24.21 12.69
C TRP A 291 -4.86 25.34 12.01
N LEU A 292 -3.56 25.19 11.76
CA LEU A 292 -2.76 26.21 11.05
C LEU A 292 -3.28 26.45 9.63
N ALA A 293 -3.69 25.39 8.93
CA ALA A 293 -4.36 25.51 7.64
C ALA A 293 -5.69 26.26 7.76
N GLY A 294 -6.51 25.96 8.79
CA GLY A 294 -7.76 26.68 9.08
C GLY A 294 -7.57 28.13 9.54
N LEU A 295 -6.47 28.45 10.24
CA LEU A 295 -6.09 29.81 10.58
C LEU A 295 -5.73 30.57 9.30
N PHE A 296 -4.91 29.98 8.43
CA PHE A 296 -4.60 30.55 7.12
C PHE A 296 -5.87 30.74 6.28
N GLU A 297 -6.80 29.78 6.28
CA GLU A 297 -8.10 29.90 5.62
C GLU A 297 -8.89 31.09 6.17
N SER A 298 -9.06 31.21 7.49
CA SER A 298 -9.81 32.32 8.12
C SER A 298 -9.16 33.71 7.95
N LEU A 299 -7.84 33.76 7.73
CA LEU A 299 -7.09 34.99 7.46
C LEU A 299 -7.13 35.38 5.97
N ALA A 300 -7.14 34.41 5.07
CA ALA A 300 -7.16 34.62 3.62
C ALA A 300 -8.58 34.73 3.04
N PHE A 301 -9.58 34.10 3.68
CA PHE A 301 -10.94 33.96 3.19
C PHE A 301 -11.97 34.26 4.28
N LYS A 302 -13.13 34.81 3.89
CA LYS A 302 -14.26 35.04 4.80
C LYS A 302 -15.29 33.92 4.67
N CYS A 303 -15.69 33.38 5.82
CA CYS A 303 -16.34 32.07 6.01
C CYS A 303 -17.83 31.94 5.60
N ASP A 304 -18.21 32.10 4.31
CA ASP A 304 -19.52 31.62 3.80
C ASP A 304 -19.61 31.49 2.26
N SER A 305 -18.53 31.11 1.59
CA SER A 305 -18.55 30.93 0.13
C SER A 305 -19.25 29.63 -0.29
N GLY A 306 -19.80 29.62 -1.50
CA GLY A 306 -20.30 28.40 -2.16
C GLY A 306 -19.19 27.38 -2.50
N TYR A 307 -17.93 27.72 -2.24
CA TYR A 307 -16.74 26.93 -2.56
C TYR A 307 -16.05 26.29 -1.35
N TYR A 308 -16.63 26.44 -0.15
CA TYR A 308 -16.09 25.90 1.11
C TYR A 308 -15.66 24.42 1.01
N SER A 309 -16.47 23.57 0.38
CA SER A 309 -16.17 22.15 0.23
C SER A 309 -14.88 21.88 -0.55
N LEU A 310 -14.62 22.68 -1.59
CA LEU A 310 -13.41 22.61 -2.40
C LEU A 310 -12.18 23.13 -1.64
N HIS A 311 -12.33 24.20 -0.85
CA HIS A 311 -11.25 24.75 -0.02
C HIS A 311 -10.76 23.72 1.00
N VAL A 312 -11.69 23.15 1.77
CA VAL A 312 -11.40 22.13 2.80
C VAL A 312 -10.76 20.89 2.17
N ALA A 313 -11.21 20.46 0.99
CA ALA A 313 -10.62 19.36 0.25
C ALA A 313 -9.20 19.67 -0.27
N ALA A 314 -8.95 20.87 -0.79
CA ALA A 314 -7.63 21.29 -1.24
C ALA A 314 -6.63 21.42 -0.08
N MET A 315 -7.07 21.93 1.07
CA MET A 315 -6.28 22.00 2.30
C MET A 315 -5.91 20.61 2.80
N TRP A 316 -6.89 19.68 2.83
CA TRP A 316 -6.66 18.29 3.20
C TRP A 316 -5.64 17.61 2.29
N VAL A 317 -5.83 17.69 0.98
CA VAL A 317 -4.88 17.11 0.01
C VAL A 317 -3.49 17.73 0.13
N SER A 318 -3.40 19.03 0.38
CA SER A 318 -2.11 19.70 0.61
C SER A 318 -1.40 19.16 1.86
N LEU A 319 -2.16 18.91 2.94
CA LEU A 319 -1.65 18.27 4.15
C LEU A 319 -1.23 16.82 3.87
N MET A 320 -2.09 16.02 3.22
CA MET A 320 -1.80 14.61 2.88
C MET A 320 -0.54 14.49 2.05
N TYR A 321 -0.40 15.33 1.03
CA TYR A 321 0.76 15.33 0.13
C TYR A 321 2.05 15.75 0.86
N ALA A 322 1.96 16.66 1.83
CA ALA A 322 3.10 17.02 2.68
C ALA A 322 3.49 15.89 3.65
N THR A 323 2.52 15.24 4.31
CA THR A 323 2.79 14.17 5.28
C THR A 323 3.20 12.85 4.63
N ALA A 324 2.66 12.53 3.45
CA ALA A 324 2.94 11.27 2.75
C ALA A 324 4.41 11.11 2.34
N ARG A 325 5.16 12.21 2.18
CA ARG A 325 6.62 12.18 1.97
C ARG A 325 7.42 11.59 3.13
N PHE A 326 6.80 11.43 4.30
CA PHE A 326 7.43 10.89 5.52
C PHE A 326 6.72 9.63 6.03
N LEU A 327 5.38 9.57 5.88
CA LEU A 327 4.51 8.52 6.46
C LEU A 327 3.79 7.67 5.39
N GLY A 328 4.08 7.86 4.10
CA GLY A 328 3.32 7.25 3.02
C GLY A 328 1.83 7.58 3.08
N THR A 329 0.99 6.78 2.43
CA THR A 329 -0.46 6.94 2.41
C THR A 329 -1.19 6.18 3.54
N MET A 330 -0.50 5.79 4.61
CA MET A 330 -1.07 4.94 5.66
C MET A 330 -2.33 5.55 6.33
N GLU A 331 -2.30 6.86 6.62
CA GLU A 331 -3.36 7.58 7.36
C GLU A 331 -4.50 8.13 6.47
N SER A 332 -4.76 7.51 5.32
CA SER A 332 -5.75 8.05 4.38
C SER A 332 -7.21 7.84 4.83
N LEU A 333 -8.09 8.76 4.42
CA LEU A 333 -9.54 8.60 4.60
C LEU A 333 -10.12 7.64 3.57
N SER A 334 -9.51 7.57 2.40
CA SER A 334 -9.98 6.78 1.26
C SER A 334 -9.60 5.31 1.30
N THR A 335 -8.75 4.87 2.25
CA THR A 335 -8.34 3.46 2.45
C THR A 335 -9.51 2.46 2.33
N PRO A 336 -10.70 2.67 2.93
CA PRO A 336 -11.83 1.73 2.82
C PRO A 336 -12.41 1.54 1.40
N PHE A 337 -12.10 2.42 0.44
CA PHE A 337 -12.59 2.27 -0.93
C PHE A 337 -11.84 1.21 -1.74
N HIS A 338 -10.69 0.70 -1.26
CA HIS A 338 -9.95 -0.34 -1.95
C HIS A 338 -10.78 -1.62 -2.15
N GLY A 339 -11.70 -1.92 -1.21
CA GLY A 339 -12.70 -2.99 -1.33
C GLY A 339 -13.79 -2.75 -2.39
N SER A 340 -13.74 -1.66 -3.16
CA SER A 340 -14.65 -1.40 -4.28
C SER A 340 -13.92 -0.74 -5.47
N PRO A 341 -13.03 -1.46 -6.17
CA PRO A 341 -12.19 -0.91 -7.25
C PRO A 341 -12.97 -0.22 -8.38
N VAL A 342 -14.19 -0.71 -8.66
CA VAL A 342 -15.14 -0.15 -9.65
C VAL A 342 -15.49 1.32 -9.35
N LEU A 343 -15.41 1.78 -8.10
CA LEU A 343 -15.79 3.12 -7.66
C LEU A 343 -14.61 4.11 -7.53
N ILE A 344 -13.38 3.67 -7.77
CA ILE A 344 -12.17 4.50 -7.59
C ILE A 344 -11.29 4.65 -8.84
N GLN A 345 -11.72 4.15 -10.00
CA GLN A 345 -10.94 4.22 -11.24
C GLN A 345 -10.44 5.62 -11.67
N PRO A 346 -11.05 6.77 -11.33
CA PRO A 346 -10.51 8.08 -11.69
C PRO A 346 -9.14 8.40 -11.08
N ILE A 347 -8.68 7.66 -10.05
CA ILE A 347 -7.29 7.77 -9.59
C ILE A 347 -6.30 7.33 -10.67
N ALA A 348 -6.69 6.44 -11.58
CA ALA A 348 -5.96 6.09 -12.81
C ALA A 348 -5.97 7.17 -13.90
N LEU A 349 -6.18 8.44 -13.51
CA LEU A 349 -6.05 9.65 -14.33
C LEU A 349 -5.50 10.81 -13.50
N PHE A 350 -6.02 10.98 -12.29
CA PHE A 350 -5.74 12.12 -11.42
C PHE A 350 -4.86 11.79 -10.20
N GLY A 351 -4.44 10.53 -10.05
CA GLY A 351 -3.64 10.03 -8.92
C GLY A 351 -4.43 9.87 -7.63
N PHE A 352 -3.80 9.22 -6.64
CA PHE A 352 -4.35 8.90 -5.31
C PHE A 352 -5.11 10.07 -4.66
N TYR A 353 -4.45 11.23 -4.63
CA TYR A 353 -4.92 12.42 -3.92
C TYR A 353 -6.22 13.00 -4.49
N SER A 354 -6.65 12.62 -5.69
CA SER A 354 -7.97 12.96 -6.23
C SER A 354 -9.12 12.27 -5.50
N LEU A 355 -8.89 11.07 -4.95
CA LEU A 355 -9.86 10.36 -4.14
C LEU A 355 -9.92 10.94 -2.72
N GLU A 356 -8.76 11.27 -2.12
CA GLU A 356 -8.72 12.07 -0.89
C GLU A 356 -9.45 13.41 -1.04
N PHE A 357 -9.29 14.08 -2.19
CA PHE A 357 -10.06 15.29 -2.52
C PHE A 357 -11.56 15.00 -2.56
N ALA A 358 -12.01 13.97 -3.29
CA ALA A 358 -13.43 13.66 -3.44
C ALA A 358 -14.10 13.27 -2.10
N VAL A 359 -13.40 12.50 -1.27
CA VAL A 359 -13.85 12.09 0.07
C VAL A 359 -13.93 13.30 1.01
N MET A 360 -12.91 14.15 1.06
CA MET A 360 -12.95 15.36 1.90
C MET A 360 -13.97 16.38 1.37
N CYS A 361 -14.08 16.57 0.06
CA CYS A 361 -15.06 17.47 -0.54
C CYS A 361 -16.50 17.01 -0.23
N SER A 362 -16.74 15.69 -0.17
CA SER A 362 -18.02 15.13 0.27
C SER A 362 -18.29 15.45 1.74
N ASN A 363 -17.33 15.17 2.63
CA ASN A 363 -17.44 15.49 4.06
C ASN A 363 -17.72 16.99 4.29
N ALA A 364 -17.01 17.87 3.57
CA ALA A 364 -17.13 19.30 3.70
C ALA A 364 -18.44 19.86 3.08
N ALA A 365 -18.94 19.28 1.99
CA ALA A 365 -20.24 19.63 1.43
C ALA A 365 -21.38 19.22 2.37
N LEU A 366 -21.30 18.04 2.99
CA LEU A 366 -22.26 17.61 4.01
C LEU A 366 -22.18 18.50 5.26
N ALA A 367 -20.98 18.88 5.71
CA ALA A 367 -20.79 19.84 6.80
C ALA A 367 -21.41 21.21 6.50
N GLN A 368 -21.26 21.71 5.26
CA GLN A 368 -21.90 22.94 4.80
C GLN A 368 -23.43 22.80 4.75
N ALA A 369 -23.96 21.66 4.31
CA ALA A 369 -25.40 21.40 4.33
C ALA A 369 -25.97 21.34 5.77
N LEU A 370 -25.23 20.77 6.72
CA LEU A 370 -25.61 20.74 8.14
C LEU A 370 -25.63 22.12 8.82
N THR A 371 -24.99 23.13 8.22
CA THR A 371 -24.79 24.46 8.81
C THR A 371 -25.41 25.61 8.02
N SER A 372 -25.87 25.36 6.80
CA SER A 372 -26.47 26.38 5.91
C SER A 372 -27.98 26.54 6.12
N LEU A 373 -28.46 27.77 5.97
CA LEU A 373 -29.89 28.11 5.94
C LEU A 373 -30.62 27.58 4.70
N ASN A 374 -29.91 27.25 3.61
CA ASN A 374 -30.49 26.68 2.39
C ASN A 374 -29.65 25.49 1.86
N PRO A 375 -29.73 24.31 2.51
CA PRO A 375 -28.90 23.17 2.18
C PRO A 375 -29.18 22.56 0.81
N ARG A 376 -30.34 22.84 0.19
CA ARG A 376 -30.79 22.20 -1.06
C ARG A 376 -29.81 22.39 -2.21
N HIS A 377 -29.24 23.59 -2.36
CA HIS A 377 -28.28 23.87 -3.43
C HIS A 377 -26.98 23.06 -3.26
N VAL A 378 -26.45 23.03 -2.04
CA VAL A 378 -25.22 22.27 -1.68
C VAL A 378 -25.44 20.77 -1.87
N LEU A 379 -26.58 20.23 -1.40
CA LEU A 379 -26.92 18.82 -1.56
C LEU A 379 -27.11 18.42 -3.03
N ASN A 380 -27.73 19.26 -3.86
CA ASN A 380 -27.87 18.99 -5.29
C ASN A 380 -26.52 18.94 -6.00
N LEU A 381 -25.61 19.90 -5.73
CA LEU A 381 -24.26 19.90 -6.29
C LEU A 381 -23.44 18.69 -5.82
N TRP A 382 -23.54 18.33 -4.54
CA TRP A 382 -22.90 17.15 -3.98
C TRP A 382 -23.40 15.86 -4.65
N GLN A 383 -24.73 15.70 -4.80
CA GLN A 383 -25.33 14.55 -5.51
C GLN A 383 -24.86 14.44 -6.96
N LEU A 384 -24.79 15.56 -7.69
CA LEU A 384 -24.25 15.59 -9.05
C LEU A 384 -22.76 15.23 -9.11
N GLY A 385 -21.96 15.68 -8.13
CA GLY A 385 -20.55 15.32 -8.01
C GLY A 385 -20.34 13.83 -7.75
N VAL A 386 -21.07 13.25 -6.78
CA VAL A 386 -21.03 11.81 -6.49
C VAL A 386 -21.49 11.00 -7.70
N LEU A 387 -22.60 11.38 -8.35
CA LEU A 387 -23.10 10.71 -9.55
C LEU A 387 -22.08 10.78 -10.69
N GLY A 388 -21.46 11.94 -10.92
CA GLY A 388 -20.43 12.14 -11.94
C GLY A 388 -19.20 11.26 -11.70
N TRP A 389 -18.69 11.23 -10.46
CA TRP A 389 -17.59 10.35 -10.06
C TRP A 389 -17.94 8.87 -10.26
N THR A 390 -19.12 8.44 -9.80
CA THR A 390 -19.57 7.04 -9.95
C THR A 390 -19.71 6.63 -11.40
N LEU A 391 -20.39 7.43 -12.24
CA LEU A 391 -20.57 7.14 -13.66
C LEU A 391 -19.22 7.11 -14.40
N PHE A 392 -18.33 8.05 -14.11
CA PHE A 392 -17.00 8.10 -14.72
C PHE A 392 -16.13 6.91 -14.29
N SER A 393 -16.19 6.52 -13.01
CA SER A 393 -15.47 5.37 -12.49
C SER A 393 -15.96 4.05 -13.11
N VAL A 394 -17.28 3.86 -13.22
CA VAL A 394 -17.87 2.70 -13.90
C VAL A 394 -17.46 2.65 -15.37
N LEU A 395 -17.51 3.79 -16.08
CA LEU A 395 -17.07 3.89 -17.47
C LEU A 395 -15.59 3.50 -17.61
N LEU A 396 -14.70 4.07 -16.80
CA LEU A 396 -13.27 3.73 -16.79
C LEU A 396 -13.02 2.25 -16.44
N TYR A 397 -13.80 1.67 -15.52
CA TYR A 397 -13.64 0.27 -15.13
C TYR A 397 -13.88 -0.68 -16.31
N TYR A 398 -14.98 -0.49 -17.05
CA TYR A 398 -15.33 -1.36 -18.18
C TYR A 398 -14.53 -1.03 -19.46
N THR A 399 -14.13 0.23 -19.67
CA THR A 399 -13.29 0.60 -20.84
C THR A 399 -11.80 0.27 -20.65
N SER A 400 -11.34 0.04 -19.41
CA SER A 400 -9.96 -0.38 -19.13
C SER A 400 -9.68 -1.88 -19.35
N MET A 401 -10.67 -2.67 -19.78
CA MET A 401 -10.42 -4.03 -20.26
C MET A 401 -9.65 -3.97 -21.58
N ILE A 402 -8.48 -4.62 -21.64
CA ILE A 402 -7.66 -4.73 -22.86
C ILE A 402 -8.04 -6.04 -23.57
N PRO A 403 -8.72 -6.01 -24.74
CA PRO A 403 -9.05 -7.23 -25.47
C PRO A 403 -7.78 -7.92 -25.98
N GLY A 404 -7.61 -9.22 -25.69
CA GLY A 404 -6.43 -9.98 -26.11
C GLY A 404 -5.17 -9.69 -25.29
N GLN A 405 -5.29 -9.09 -24.11
CA GLN A 405 -4.19 -8.88 -23.17
C GLN A 405 -3.46 -10.21 -22.84
N ALA A 406 -2.14 -10.18 -22.86
CA ALA A 406 -1.30 -11.29 -22.40
C ALA A 406 -1.55 -11.55 -20.89
N THR A 407 -1.89 -12.78 -20.53
CA THR A 407 -2.19 -13.20 -19.15
C THR A 407 -1.19 -14.21 -18.59
N VAL A 408 -0.58 -13.90 -17.45
CA VAL A 408 0.39 -14.77 -16.77
C VAL A 408 -0.17 -15.25 -15.43
N THR A 409 0.03 -16.54 -15.13
CA THR A 409 -0.23 -17.08 -13.79
C THR A 409 0.97 -16.81 -12.89
N VAL A 410 0.70 -16.25 -11.72
CA VAL A 410 1.73 -15.78 -10.78
C VAL A 410 1.44 -16.33 -9.38
N ALA A 411 2.49 -16.44 -8.57
CA ALA A 411 2.40 -16.96 -7.21
C ALA A 411 3.10 -16.04 -6.20
N ALA A 412 2.43 -15.78 -5.09
CA ALA A 412 3.00 -15.26 -3.87
C ALA A 412 3.13 -16.41 -2.87
N VAL A 413 4.37 -16.81 -2.54
CA VAL A 413 4.64 -17.99 -1.71
C VAL A 413 5.18 -17.56 -0.35
N SER A 414 4.44 -17.91 0.70
CA SER A 414 4.67 -17.48 2.07
C SER A 414 5.08 -18.64 2.99
N PRO A 415 6.15 -18.49 3.76
CA PRO A 415 6.68 -19.53 4.63
C PRO A 415 5.94 -19.65 5.96
N GLY A 416 5.12 -18.66 6.32
CA GLY A 416 4.33 -18.60 7.56
C GLY A 416 5.17 -18.57 8.82
N GLY A 417 5.38 -17.37 9.33
CA GLY A 417 6.20 -17.12 10.51
C GLY A 417 7.66 -16.91 10.12
N TYR A 418 8.34 -16.12 10.94
CA TYR A 418 9.62 -15.53 10.56
C TYR A 418 10.73 -16.57 10.28
N LEU A 419 11.66 -16.07 9.47
CA LEU A 419 12.54 -16.75 8.55
C LEU A 419 13.55 -17.73 9.18
N PRO A 420 14.19 -18.59 8.36
CA PRO A 420 15.42 -19.27 8.75
C PRO A 420 16.60 -18.27 8.82
N SER A 421 16.54 -17.34 9.78
CA SER A 421 17.63 -16.39 10.03
C SER A 421 18.73 -17.05 10.87
N PRO A 422 20.00 -16.96 10.47
CA PRO A 422 21.14 -17.43 11.26
C PRO A 422 21.28 -16.74 12.63
N LEU A 423 20.67 -15.56 12.81
CA LEU A 423 20.59 -14.85 14.10
C LEU A 423 19.62 -15.48 15.11
N CYS A 424 19.12 -16.69 14.85
CA CYS A 424 18.20 -17.39 15.72
C CYS A 424 18.90 -17.99 16.96
N GLU A 425 19.53 -17.13 17.78
CA GLU A 425 20.07 -17.52 19.07
C GLU A 425 18.96 -18.11 19.96
N HIS A 426 19.03 -19.41 20.25
CA HIS A 426 18.08 -20.15 21.10
C HIS A 426 16.68 -20.39 20.50
N GLY A 427 16.54 -20.42 19.17
CA GLY A 427 15.29 -20.86 18.51
C GLY A 427 14.21 -19.79 18.35
N TYR A 428 14.52 -18.53 18.70
CA TYR A 428 13.68 -17.37 18.43
C TYR A 428 14.50 -16.15 17.98
N LEU A 429 13.83 -15.19 17.37
CA LEU A 429 14.36 -13.87 17.02
C LEU A 429 13.62 -12.79 17.81
N LEU A 430 14.27 -11.64 18.05
CA LEU A 430 13.62 -10.43 18.52
C LEU A 430 13.21 -9.56 17.32
N HIS A 431 11.92 -9.53 17.00
CA HIS A 431 11.35 -8.76 15.90
C HIS A 431 10.35 -7.74 16.46
N TYR A 432 10.58 -6.45 16.21
CA TYR A 432 9.88 -5.30 16.82
C TYR A 432 9.67 -5.35 18.35
N GLY A 433 10.53 -6.09 19.07
CA GLY A 433 10.48 -6.25 20.54
C GLY A 433 9.80 -7.53 21.00
N GLU A 434 9.12 -8.27 20.13
CA GLU A 434 8.54 -9.57 20.44
C GLU A 434 9.49 -10.73 20.14
N ARG A 435 9.35 -11.84 20.87
CA ARG A 435 10.09 -13.09 20.63
C ARG A 435 9.32 -13.97 19.66
N VAL A 436 9.89 -14.24 18.49
CA VAL A 436 9.23 -15.01 17.43
C VAL A 436 9.99 -16.30 17.14
N PRO A 437 9.35 -17.49 17.12
CA PRO A 437 10.02 -18.75 16.79
C PRO A 437 10.54 -18.81 15.35
N CYS A 438 11.74 -19.36 15.15
CA CYS A 438 12.30 -19.58 13.81
C CYS A 438 11.86 -20.94 13.27
N ALA A 439 10.63 -21.02 12.77
CA ALA A 439 10.01 -22.27 12.32
C ALA A 439 9.91 -22.42 10.79
N ALA A 440 10.48 -21.49 10.02
CA ALA A 440 10.44 -21.54 8.56
C ALA A 440 11.51 -22.50 8.00
N SER A 441 11.07 -23.51 7.22
CA SER A 441 11.94 -24.46 6.52
C SER A 441 12.13 -24.04 5.06
N VAL A 442 13.36 -24.17 4.54
CA VAL A 442 13.63 -23.88 3.13
C VAL A 442 13.02 -24.95 2.23
N ASP A 443 13.12 -26.23 2.58
CA ASP A 443 12.48 -27.35 1.87
C ASP A 443 10.96 -27.15 1.74
N GLU A 444 10.28 -26.68 2.80
CA GLU A 444 8.83 -26.39 2.71
C GLU A 444 8.51 -25.23 1.76
N GLN A 445 9.32 -24.16 1.76
CA GLN A 445 9.14 -23.02 0.86
C GLN A 445 9.39 -23.43 -0.60
N LEU A 446 10.38 -24.29 -0.83
CA LEU A 446 10.68 -24.90 -2.12
C LEU A 446 9.55 -25.82 -2.59
N ALA A 447 9.05 -26.71 -1.72
CA ALA A 447 7.94 -27.60 -2.06
C ALA A 447 6.67 -26.81 -2.43
N ARG A 448 6.32 -25.77 -1.67
CA ARG A 448 5.20 -24.85 -1.99
C ARG A 448 5.40 -24.13 -3.32
N THR A 449 6.65 -23.76 -3.63
CA THR A 449 7.00 -23.15 -4.92
C THR A 449 6.84 -24.14 -6.07
N ARG A 450 7.32 -25.39 -5.91
CA ARG A 450 7.08 -26.48 -6.87
C ARG A 450 5.60 -26.72 -7.10
N THR A 451 4.81 -26.90 -6.04
CA THR A 451 3.34 -27.03 -6.12
C THR A 451 2.70 -25.88 -6.90
N ALA A 452 3.07 -24.62 -6.61
CA ALA A 452 2.53 -23.47 -7.33
C ALA A 452 2.86 -23.47 -8.84
N VAL A 453 4.03 -23.97 -9.23
CA VAL A 453 4.47 -24.06 -10.64
C VAL A 453 3.88 -25.29 -11.34
N GLU A 454 3.99 -26.46 -10.73
CA GLU A 454 3.70 -27.76 -11.32
C GLU A 454 2.18 -28.06 -11.34
N GLU A 455 1.45 -27.76 -10.26
CA GLU A 455 0.01 -28.00 -10.18
C GLU A 455 -0.83 -26.84 -10.72
N TYR A 456 -0.41 -25.60 -10.45
CA TYR A 456 -1.18 -24.39 -10.78
C TYR A 456 -0.62 -23.60 -11.98
N GLY A 457 0.51 -24.00 -12.53
CA GLY A 457 1.10 -23.36 -13.73
C GLY A 457 1.69 -21.98 -13.48
N ALA A 458 2.08 -21.64 -12.25
CA ALA A 458 2.71 -20.35 -11.95
C ALA A 458 4.02 -20.17 -12.73
N LYS A 459 4.23 -18.94 -13.19
CA LYS A 459 5.37 -18.55 -14.04
C LYS A 459 6.19 -17.42 -13.44
N ILE A 460 5.55 -16.46 -12.76
CA ILE A 460 6.27 -15.46 -11.96
C ILE A 460 6.01 -15.78 -10.49
N VAL A 461 7.07 -15.92 -9.70
CA VAL A 461 7.01 -16.26 -8.28
C VAL A 461 7.67 -15.17 -7.44
N VAL A 462 6.99 -14.73 -6.40
CA VAL A 462 7.52 -13.79 -5.41
C VAL A 462 7.57 -14.45 -4.04
N TRP A 463 8.73 -14.34 -3.39
CA TRP A 463 8.98 -14.72 -2.00
C TRP A 463 9.07 -13.46 -1.13
N PRO A 464 8.78 -13.56 0.18
CA PRO A 464 8.59 -12.39 1.03
C PRO A 464 9.87 -11.59 1.29
N GLU A 465 9.67 -10.43 1.89
CA GLU A 465 10.74 -9.54 2.33
C GLU A 465 11.63 -10.25 3.36
N ALA A 466 12.89 -9.81 3.43
CA ALA A 466 13.94 -10.36 4.30
C ALA A 466 14.30 -11.85 4.11
N TRP A 467 13.59 -12.66 3.31
CA TRP A 467 13.64 -14.15 3.28
C TRP A 467 15.04 -14.75 3.49
N LEU A 468 16.05 -14.25 2.79
CA LEU A 468 17.46 -14.54 3.10
C LEU A 468 17.98 -13.61 4.19
N GLY A 469 18.01 -14.13 5.42
CA GLY A 469 18.39 -13.39 6.62
C GLY A 469 19.90 -13.14 6.81
N LEU A 470 20.22 -12.55 7.97
CA LEU A 470 21.56 -12.10 8.33
C LEU A 470 22.48 -13.26 8.77
N PHE A 471 23.55 -13.50 8.03
CA PHE A 471 24.62 -14.42 8.42
C PHE A 471 25.70 -13.70 9.24
N GLU A 472 26.03 -14.25 10.42
CA GLU A 472 27.09 -13.69 11.29
C GLU A 472 28.44 -13.60 10.58
N ASN A 473 28.80 -14.66 9.84
CA ASN A 473 30.06 -14.82 9.13
C ASN A 473 29.87 -15.75 7.91
N MET A 474 30.86 -15.81 7.02
CA MET A 474 30.77 -16.60 5.79
C MET A 474 30.67 -18.11 6.07
N SER A 475 31.28 -18.64 7.14
CA SER A 475 31.17 -20.06 7.51
C SER A 475 29.75 -20.42 7.98
N ALA A 476 29.07 -19.51 8.67
CA ALA A 476 27.65 -19.66 9.01
C ALA A 476 26.75 -19.60 7.77
N ALA A 477 27.12 -18.79 6.76
CA ALA A 477 26.41 -18.76 5.46
C ALA A 477 26.60 -20.04 4.66
N THR A 478 27.86 -20.44 4.43
CA THR A 478 28.18 -21.68 3.72
C THR A 478 27.61 -22.88 4.45
N GLY A 479 27.75 -22.98 5.78
CA GLY A 479 27.19 -24.08 6.56
C GLY A 479 25.66 -24.09 6.66
N PHE A 480 24.98 -22.96 6.47
CA PHE A 480 23.53 -22.93 6.30
C PHE A 480 23.13 -23.46 4.91
N VAL A 481 23.80 -22.99 3.85
CA VAL A 481 23.60 -23.50 2.49
C VAL A 481 23.90 -25.00 2.42
N GLU A 482 25.01 -25.48 2.98
CA GLU A 482 25.38 -26.90 2.98
C GLU A 482 24.41 -27.79 3.77
N ARG A 483 23.77 -27.29 4.84
CA ARG A 483 22.81 -28.07 5.65
C ARG A 483 21.39 -28.04 5.09
N GLU A 484 20.86 -26.85 4.82
CA GLU A 484 19.45 -26.64 4.45
C GLU A 484 19.24 -26.69 2.93
N LEU A 485 20.30 -26.48 2.12
CA LEU A 485 20.23 -26.47 0.66
C LEU A 485 21.13 -27.54 0.02
N GLY A 486 22.11 -28.10 0.75
CA GLY A 486 22.98 -29.18 0.28
C GLY A 486 22.27 -30.51 -0.02
N PRO A 487 21.21 -30.92 0.71
CA PRO A 487 20.37 -32.07 0.33
C PRO A 487 19.70 -31.85 -1.03
N LEU A 488 19.05 -30.69 -1.22
CA LEU A 488 18.44 -30.27 -2.47
C LEU A 488 19.47 -30.18 -3.61
N ALA A 489 20.63 -29.55 -3.37
CA ALA A 489 21.69 -29.45 -4.38
C ALA A 489 22.20 -30.83 -4.82
N LYS A 490 22.26 -31.82 -3.93
CA LYS A 490 22.58 -33.21 -4.30
C LYS A 490 21.50 -33.86 -5.15
N GLU A 491 20.24 -33.68 -4.77
CA GLU A 491 19.07 -34.20 -5.51
C GLU A 491 18.97 -33.60 -6.92
N LEU A 492 19.29 -32.31 -7.04
CA LEU A 492 19.28 -31.55 -8.30
C LEU A 492 20.61 -31.58 -9.09
N HIS A 493 21.60 -32.35 -8.62
CA HIS A 493 22.95 -32.43 -9.20
C HIS A 493 23.66 -31.08 -9.38
N ILE A 494 23.38 -30.11 -8.52
CA ILE A 494 23.99 -28.78 -8.51
C ILE A 494 25.35 -28.86 -7.81
N SER A 495 26.39 -28.36 -8.47
CA SER A 495 27.72 -28.20 -7.88
C SER A 495 27.74 -26.99 -6.97
N MET A 496 27.87 -27.20 -5.66
CA MET A 496 28.19 -26.14 -4.70
C MET A 496 29.71 -26.13 -4.45
N THR A 497 30.40 -25.06 -4.84
CA THR A 497 31.87 -24.90 -4.82
C THR A 497 32.28 -23.49 -4.46
#